data_AF-A0A368LMX3-F1
#
_entry.id   AF-A0A368LMX3-F1
#
_cell.length_a   1.000
_cell.length_b   1.000
_cell.length_c   1.000
_cell.angle_alpha   90.00
_cell.angle_beta   90.00
_cell.angle_gamma   90.00
#
_symmetry.space_group_name_H-M   'P 1'
#
loop_
_entity.id
_entity.type
_entity.pdbx_description
1 polymer ?
#
loop_
_entity_poly.entity_id
_entity_poly.type
_entity_poly.pdbx_seq_one_letter_code
_entity_poly.pdbx_strand_id
1 'polypeptide(L)'
;MKTYSTVLALSITSLLMGCSSIGGDQVSVGSATDVNENITYQIDPITKSRDLQTASYWAKCDEKLDGVGYRYRTSVYQDGREQTELYVRLKSSRGTYGIHKAFNQQGQSYKVKTYQPEIKSDSVVYEHIGIIFSPEQLHQASQTPINLHLIGNNNNCTIIVEQPVSFAFEENLKALLAQK
;
A
#
# COMPACT_ATOMS: atom_id res chain seq x y z
N MET A 1 42.51 39.11 41.17
CA MET A 1 41.31 38.65 40.46
C MET A 1 41.46 37.16 40.19
N LYS A 2 40.60 36.33 40.81
CA LYS A 2 40.41 34.91 40.48
C LYS A 2 39.27 34.84 39.45
N THR A 3 39.32 33.91 38.50
CA THR A 3 38.40 32.74 38.40
C THR A 3 38.38 32.10 37.00
N TYR A 4 38.78 30.81 36.99
CA TYR A 4 38.16 29.62 36.39
C TYR A 4 37.65 29.56 34.92
N SER A 5 38.26 28.60 34.22
CA SER A 5 37.71 27.58 33.30
C SER A 5 36.33 27.74 32.69
N THR A 6 36.26 27.54 31.38
CA THR A 6 35.08 26.91 30.75
C THR A 6 35.56 25.97 29.64
N VAL A 7 35.65 24.67 29.97
CA VAL A 7 35.71 23.59 28.99
C VAL A 7 34.30 23.47 28.42
N LEU A 8 34.11 23.85 27.17
CA LEU A 8 32.84 23.65 26.48
C LEU A 8 32.81 22.20 25.97
N ALA A 9 32.13 21.34 26.71
CA ALA A 9 31.80 19.99 26.28
C ALA A 9 30.81 20.07 25.11
N LEU A 10 31.24 19.66 23.90
CA LEU A 10 30.32 19.41 22.79
C LEU A 10 29.48 18.18 23.16
N SER A 11 28.27 18.43 23.65
CA SER A 11 27.25 17.41 23.81
C SER A 11 26.74 17.00 22.44
N ILE A 12 27.03 15.76 22.05
CA ILE A 12 26.44 15.07 20.90
C ILE A 12 24.96 14.84 21.23
N THR A 13 24.08 15.73 20.77
CA THR A 13 22.65 15.43 20.70
C THR A 13 22.39 14.68 19.40
N SER A 14 22.31 13.35 19.56
CA SER A 14 21.71 12.43 18.61
C SER A 14 20.30 12.91 18.24
N LEU A 15 20.19 13.59 17.10
CA LEU A 15 18.92 13.76 16.41
C LEU A 15 18.45 12.37 15.99
N LEU A 16 17.51 11.81 16.75
CA LEU A 16 16.65 10.73 16.30
C LEU A 16 15.87 11.25 15.09
N MET A 17 16.46 11.14 13.89
CA MET A 17 15.73 11.21 12.64
C MET A 17 14.97 9.90 12.46
N GLY A 18 13.94 9.70 13.29
CA GLY A 18 12.85 8.77 13.03
C GLY A 18 11.72 9.50 12.32
N CYS A 19 12.03 10.35 11.34
CA CYS A 19 11.04 10.84 10.39
C CYS A 19 10.83 9.73 9.37
N SER A 20 10.00 8.75 9.70
CA SER A 20 9.34 7.93 8.67
C SER A 20 8.48 8.89 7.86
N SER A 21 9.06 9.45 6.81
CA SER A 21 8.30 10.16 5.80
C SER A 21 7.22 9.19 5.33
N ILE A 22 5.96 9.48 5.65
CA ILE A 22 4.84 8.98 4.88
C ILE A 22 5.08 9.52 3.48
N GLY A 23 5.74 8.71 2.65
CA GLY A 23 6.07 9.07 1.29
C GLY A 23 4.80 9.47 0.58
N GLY A 24 4.79 10.70 0.06
CA GLY A 24 3.78 11.14 -0.90
C GLY A 24 3.70 10.10 -2.00
N ASP A 25 2.50 9.79 -2.43
CA ASP A 25 2.29 8.70 -3.37
C ASP A 25 3.16 8.90 -4.63
N GLN A 26 3.77 7.82 -5.13
CA GLN A 26 4.54 7.85 -6.37
C GLN A 26 3.60 8.09 -7.55
N VAL A 27 3.84 9.17 -8.31
CA VAL A 27 2.95 9.63 -9.39
C VAL A 27 3.08 8.77 -10.66
N SER A 28 4.22 8.10 -10.85
CA SER A 28 4.47 7.17 -11.95
C SER A 28 5.05 5.87 -11.43
N VAL A 29 4.53 4.75 -11.93
CA VAL A 29 5.15 3.44 -11.70
C VAL A 29 6.40 3.34 -12.58
N GLY A 30 7.55 3.16 -11.93
CA GLY A 30 8.83 2.89 -12.60
C GLY A 30 8.95 1.45 -13.10
N SER A 31 10.18 1.03 -13.36
CA SER A 31 10.49 -0.38 -13.65
C SER A 31 10.24 -1.27 -12.43
N ALA A 32 10.21 -2.59 -12.65
CA ALA A 32 10.12 -3.55 -11.54
C ALA A 32 11.30 -3.42 -10.56
N THR A 33 12.48 -3.02 -11.05
CA THR A 33 13.65 -2.72 -10.22
C THR A 33 13.38 -1.53 -9.30
N ASP A 34 12.82 -0.44 -9.84
CA ASP A 34 12.49 0.76 -9.04
C ASP A 34 11.45 0.45 -7.97
N VAL A 35 10.44 -0.38 -8.32
CA VAL A 35 9.47 -0.87 -7.33
C VAL A 35 10.18 -1.67 -6.24
N ASN A 36 11.04 -2.61 -6.62
CA ASN A 36 11.75 -3.51 -5.72
C ASN A 36 12.63 -2.76 -4.71
N GLU A 37 13.33 -1.71 -5.14
CA GLU A 37 14.14 -0.86 -4.27
C GLU A 37 13.32 -0.13 -3.20
N ASN A 38 12.02 0.02 -3.41
CA ASN A 38 11.10 0.73 -2.51
C ASN A 38 10.13 -0.21 -1.76
N ILE A 39 10.32 -1.53 -1.86
CA ILE A 39 9.58 -2.49 -1.04
C ILE A 39 10.06 -2.41 0.40
N THR A 40 9.11 -2.40 1.33
CA THR A 40 9.37 -2.40 2.76
C THR A 40 9.11 -3.77 3.34
N TYR A 41 10.05 -4.22 4.17
CA TYR A 41 9.95 -5.43 4.97
C TYR A 41 10.05 -5.09 6.46
N GLN A 42 9.12 -5.59 7.27
CA GLN A 42 9.09 -5.37 8.71
C GLN A 42 8.70 -6.66 9.44
N ILE A 43 9.16 -6.81 10.68
CA ILE A 43 8.71 -7.90 11.56
C ILE A 43 7.87 -7.25 12.66
N ASP A 44 6.59 -7.63 12.75
CA ASP A 44 5.70 -7.13 13.79
C ASP A 44 6.18 -7.64 15.16
N PRO A 45 6.46 -6.75 16.13
CA PRO A 45 7.06 -7.15 17.39
C PRO A 45 6.10 -7.93 18.30
N ILE A 46 4.79 -7.85 18.07
CA ILE A 46 3.75 -8.47 18.91
C ILE A 46 3.36 -9.84 18.33
N THR A 47 2.92 -9.86 17.09
CA THR A 47 2.43 -11.06 16.39
C THR A 47 3.56 -11.90 15.79
N LYS A 48 4.77 -11.32 15.69
CA LYS A 48 5.92 -11.92 14.99
C LYS A 48 5.63 -12.22 13.52
N SER A 49 4.63 -11.58 12.92
CA SER A 49 4.40 -11.66 11.48
C SER A 49 5.52 -10.97 10.72
N ARG A 50 5.80 -11.49 9.54
CA ARG A 50 6.70 -10.88 8.57
C ARG A 50 5.84 -10.12 7.57
N ASP A 51 5.91 -8.80 7.64
CA ASP A 51 5.08 -7.90 6.86
C ASP A 51 5.88 -7.42 5.64
N LEU A 52 5.25 -7.51 4.48
CA LEU A 52 5.80 -7.08 3.20
C LEU A 52 4.83 -6.09 2.57
N GLN A 53 5.32 -4.95 2.09
CA GLN A 53 4.51 -3.98 1.37
C GLN A 53 5.29 -3.25 0.29
N THR A 54 4.61 -2.87 -0.79
CA THR A 54 5.18 -1.92 -1.76
C THR A 54 5.06 -0.48 -1.25
N ALA A 55 5.73 0.45 -1.91
CA ALA A 55 5.38 1.86 -1.84
C ALA A 55 3.92 2.10 -2.29
N SER A 56 3.42 3.31 -2.07
CA SER A 56 2.11 3.73 -2.61
C SER A 56 2.26 4.34 -3.99
N TYR A 57 1.39 3.93 -4.90
CA TYR A 57 1.34 4.41 -6.27
C TYR A 57 0.01 5.08 -6.55
N TRP A 58 0.01 6.05 -7.47
CA TRP A 58 -1.20 6.70 -7.95
C TRP A 58 -1.83 6.00 -9.14
N ALA A 59 -3.14 5.90 -9.10
CA ALA A 59 -3.99 5.66 -10.25
C ALA A 59 -5.03 6.79 -10.35
N LYS A 60 -5.60 6.94 -11.54
CA LYS A 60 -6.78 7.76 -11.76
C LYS A 60 -8.01 6.88 -11.78
N CYS A 61 -9.09 7.40 -11.23
CA CYS A 61 -10.40 6.81 -11.38
C CYS A 61 -10.97 7.24 -12.74
N ASP A 62 -11.18 6.32 -13.68
CA ASP A 62 -11.50 6.68 -15.08
C ASP A 62 -12.67 7.67 -15.25
N GLU A 63 -13.64 7.66 -14.35
CA GLU A 63 -14.84 8.51 -14.43
C GLU A 63 -14.72 9.83 -13.65
N LYS A 64 -13.62 10.07 -12.91
CA LYS A 64 -13.53 11.19 -11.95
C LYS A 64 -12.12 11.77 -11.80
N LEU A 65 -12.05 13.05 -11.44
CA LEU A 65 -10.80 13.73 -11.04
C LEU A 65 -10.29 13.30 -9.65
N ASP A 66 -10.89 12.27 -9.07
CA ASP A 66 -10.54 11.77 -7.74
C ASP A 66 -9.29 10.89 -7.82
N GLY A 67 -8.36 11.16 -6.91
CA GLY A 67 -7.12 10.41 -6.77
C GLY A 67 -7.29 9.07 -6.09
N VAL A 68 -6.62 8.06 -6.63
CA VAL A 68 -6.56 6.73 -6.02
C VAL A 68 -5.12 6.37 -5.68
N GLY A 69 -4.85 6.12 -4.41
CA GLY A 69 -3.59 5.51 -3.99
C GLY A 69 -3.75 4.01 -3.85
N TYR A 70 -2.78 3.22 -4.31
CA TYR A 70 -2.77 1.77 -4.08
C TYR A 70 -1.39 1.26 -3.68
N ARG A 71 -1.35 0.15 -2.94
CA ARG A 71 -0.13 -0.61 -2.63
C ARG A 71 -0.47 -2.08 -2.38
N TYR A 72 0.44 -2.99 -2.68
CA TYR A 72 0.31 -4.35 -2.16
C TYR A 72 0.83 -4.41 -0.72
N ARG A 73 0.19 -5.25 0.09
CA ARG A 73 0.70 -5.64 1.40
C ARG A 73 0.30 -7.08 1.76
N THR A 74 1.11 -7.73 2.56
CA THR A 74 0.81 -9.01 3.20
C THR A 74 1.41 -9.06 4.59
N SER A 75 0.88 -9.94 5.42
CA SER A 75 1.45 -10.36 6.70
C SER A 75 1.55 -11.87 6.70
N VAL A 76 2.76 -12.40 6.84
CA VAL A 76 3.03 -13.84 6.92
C VAL A 76 3.25 -14.23 8.37
N TYR A 77 2.31 -14.98 8.96
CA TYR A 77 2.37 -15.44 10.34
C TYR A 77 3.23 -16.70 10.49
N GLN A 78 3.65 -16.99 11.72
CA GLN A 78 4.49 -18.15 12.04
C GLN A 78 3.82 -19.50 11.73
N ASP A 79 2.49 -19.55 11.83
CA ASP A 79 1.68 -20.72 11.46
C ASP A 79 1.50 -20.89 9.94
N GLY A 80 2.14 -20.03 9.15
CA GLY A 80 2.10 -20.05 7.70
C GLY A 80 0.87 -19.39 7.08
N ARG A 81 -0.07 -18.87 7.89
CA ARG A 81 -1.17 -18.05 7.37
C ARG A 81 -0.62 -16.78 6.74
N GLU A 82 -1.23 -16.38 5.64
CA GLU A 82 -0.97 -15.13 4.96
C GLU A 82 -2.26 -14.57 4.38
N GLN A 83 -2.30 -13.25 4.22
CA GLN A 83 -3.37 -12.60 3.47
C GLN A 83 -2.79 -11.45 2.66
N THR A 84 -2.64 -11.69 1.37
CA THR A 84 -2.23 -10.66 0.43
C THR A 84 -3.41 -9.79 0.05
N GLU A 85 -3.23 -8.48 0.16
CA GLU A 85 -4.20 -7.50 -0.30
C GLU A 85 -3.55 -6.40 -1.13
N LEU A 86 -4.26 -5.97 -2.17
CA LEU A 86 -4.08 -4.65 -2.73
C LEU A 86 -4.89 -3.67 -1.87
N TYR A 87 -4.18 -2.89 -1.07
CA TYR A 87 -4.79 -1.82 -0.29
C TYR A 87 -5.00 -0.61 -1.19
N VAL A 88 -6.24 -0.13 -1.26
CA VAL A 88 -6.66 0.99 -2.11
C VAL A 88 -7.24 2.08 -1.23
N ARG A 89 -6.81 3.32 -1.46
CA ARG A 89 -7.29 4.54 -0.84
C ARG A 89 -7.95 5.41 -1.90
N LEU A 90 -9.27 5.52 -1.83
CA LEU A 90 -10.08 6.35 -2.72
C LEU A 90 -10.32 7.69 -2.03
N LYS A 91 -9.84 8.78 -2.63
CA LYS A 91 -10.24 10.13 -2.21
C LYS A 91 -11.61 10.45 -2.84
N SER A 92 -12.52 11.03 -2.07
CA SER A 92 -13.80 11.52 -2.58
C SER A 92 -14.14 12.87 -2.00
N SER A 93 -14.70 13.73 -2.84
CA SER A 93 -15.27 15.01 -2.43
C SER A 93 -16.77 14.96 -2.13
N ARG A 94 -17.43 13.81 -2.34
CA ARG A 94 -18.89 13.67 -2.29
C ARG A 94 -19.35 12.53 -1.38
N GLY A 95 -18.55 12.20 -0.35
CA GLY A 95 -18.79 11.06 0.52
C GLY A 95 -18.23 9.74 -0.05
N THR A 96 -18.41 8.64 0.66
CA THR A 96 -17.83 7.34 0.28
C THR A 96 -18.38 6.83 -1.06
N TYR A 97 -17.55 6.12 -1.82
CA TYR A 97 -17.96 5.29 -2.96
C TYR A 97 -18.86 4.13 -2.49
N GLY A 98 -18.56 3.56 -1.32
CA GLY A 98 -19.28 2.42 -0.76
C GLY A 98 -18.98 1.14 -1.55
N ILE A 99 -17.70 0.90 -1.83
CA ILE A 99 -17.25 -0.21 -2.67
C ILE A 99 -17.57 -1.54 -1.98
N HIS A 100 -18.25 -2.43 -2.70
CA HIS A 100 -18.62 -3.76 -2.20
C HIS A 100 -18.27 -4.89 -3.18
N LYS A 101 -17.85 -4.57 -4.41
CA LYS A 101 -17.47 -5.57 -5.40
C LYS A 101 -16.24 -5.10 -6.18
N ALA A 102 -15.35 -6.03 -6.49
CA ALA A 102 -14.18 -5.81 -7.33
C ALA A 102 -14.04 -6.96 -8.34
N PHE A 103 -13.78 -6.64 -9.61
CA PHE A 103 -13.50 -7.64 -10.65
C PHE A 103 -12.55 -7.07 -11.71
N ASN A 104 -11.84 -7.94 -12.43
CA ASN A 104 -10.99 -7.51 -13.53
C ASN A 104 -11.73 -7.52 -14.88
N GLN A 105 -11.08 -7.03 -15.94
CA GLN A 105 -11.58 -7.04 -17.32
C GLN A 105 -12.03 -8.42 -17.85
N GLN A 106 -11.52 -9.53 -17.30
CA GLN A 106 -11.96 -10.90 -17.63
C GLN A 106 -13.19 -11.36 -16.81
N GLY A 107 -13.72 -10.52 -15.92
CA GLY A 107 -14.84 -10.84 -15.04
C GLY A 107 -14.45 -11.64 -13.79
N GLN A 108 -13.15 -11.88 -13.56
CA GLN A 108 -12.67 -12.55 -12.35
C GLN A 108 -12.93 -11.67 -11.14
N SER A 109 -13.69 -12.17 -10.17
CA SER A 109 -14.05 -11.43 -8.97
C SER A 109 -12.99 -11.56 -7.87
N TYR A 110 -12.85 -10.50 -7.07
CA TYR A 110 -11.97 -10.44 -5.91
C TYR A 110 -12.79 -10.18 -4.65
N LYS A 111 -12.35 -10.75 -3.53
CA LYS A 111 -12.98 -10.47 -2.24
C LYS A 111 -12.58 -9.08 -1.78
N VAL A 112 -13.58 -8.26 -1.44
CA VAL A 112 -13.38 -6.90 -0.92
C VAL A 112 -13.50 -6.92 0.60
N LYS A 113 -12.54 -6.28 1.27
CA LYS A 113 -12.56 -5.93 2.69
C LYS A 113 -12.65 -4.43 2.82
N THR A 114 -13.66 -3.92 3.50
CA THR A 114 -13.81 -2.48 3.75
C THR A 114 -13.19 -2.10 5.09
N TYR A 115 -12.54 -0.95 5.15
CA TYR A 115 -12.03 -0.36 6.38
C TYR A 115 -12.88 0.87 6.75
N GLN A 116 -12.77 1.32 8.01
CA GLN A 116 -13.44 2.55 8.44
C GLN A 116 -12.95 3.73 7.58
N PRO A 117 -13.86 4.49 6.94
CA PRO A 117 -13.47 5.68 6.18
C PRO A 117 -12.88 6.76 7.08
N GLU A 118 -11.92 7.50 6.55
CA GLU A 118 -11.32 8.66 7.20
C GLU A 118 -11.99 9.94 6.66
N ILE A 119 -12.75 10.63 7.51
CA ILE A 119 -13.39 11.90 7.16
C ILE A 119 -12.45 13.03 7.59
N LYS A 120 -11.87 13.74 6.62
CA LYS A 120 -11.03 14.93 6.91
C LYS A 120 -11.85 16.22 6.97
N SER A 121 -12.89 16.32 6.16
CA SER A 121 -13.86 17.42 6.14
C SER A 121 -15.12 17.02 5.39
N ASP A 122 -16.13 17.91 5.37
CA ASP A 122 -17.38 17.73 4.60
C ASP A 122 -17.16 17.51 3.10
N SER A 123 -15.98 17.86 2.58
CA SER A 123 -15.63 17.74 1.16
C SER A 123 -14.39 16.88 0.91
N VAL A 124 -13.88 16.18 1.93
CA VAL A 124 -12.74 15.27 1.78
C VAL A 124 -12.93 14.04 2.67
N VAL A 125 -13.31 12.94 2.02
CA VAL A 125 -13.42 11.61 2.62
C VAL A 125 -12.42 10.68 1.94
N TYR A 126 -11.70 9.89 2.72
CA TYR A 126 -10.89 8.79 2.22
C TYR A 126 -11.57 7.47 2.55
N GLU A 127 -11.96 6.74 1.53
CA GLU A 127 -12.43 5.37 1.65
C GLU A 127 -11.25 4.42 1.45
N HIS A 128 -11.13 3.46 2.35
CA HIS A 128 -10.04 2.51 2.38
C HIS A 128 -10.59 1.10 2.19
N ILE A 129 -10.07 0.38 1.20
CA ILE A 129 -10.48 -1.00 0.92
C ILE A 129 -9.26 -1.88 0.71
N GLY A 130 -9.41 -3.16 1.02
CA GLY A 130 -8.45 -4.22 0.77
C GLY A 130 -9.04 -5.19 -0.23
N ILE A 131 -8.39 -5.36 -1.37
CA ILE A 131 -8.79 -6.31 -2.39
C ILE A 131 -7.92 -7.53 -2.19
N ILE A 132 -8.52 -8.64 -1.77
CA ILE A 132 -7.79 -9.83 -1.35
C ILE A 132 -7.46 -10.66 -2.59
N PHE A 133 -6.17 -10.96 -2.76
CA PHE A 133 -5.65 -11.78 -3.86
C PHE A 133 -5.38 -13.20 -3.37
N SER A 134 -5.83 -14.19 -4.12
CA SER A 134 -5.26 -15.54 -4.01
C SER A 134 -3.87 -15.60 -4.67
N PRO A 135 -3.06 -16.63 -4.37
CA PRO A 135 -1.76 -16.80 -5.03
C PRO A 135 -1.85 -16.83 -6.56
N GLU A 136 -2.84 -17.55 -7.11
CA GLU A 136 -3.12 -17.60 -8.56
C GLU A 136 -3.42 -16.21 -9.13
N GLN A 137 -4.25 -15.44 -8.43
CA GLN A 137 -4.63 -14.10 -8.86
C GLN A 137 -3.45 -13.12 -8.81
N LEU A 138 -2.58 -13.25 -7.80
CA LEU A 138 -1.36 -12.46 -7.70
C LEU A 138 -0.39 -12.82 -8.80
N HIS A 139 -0.24 -14.12 -9.10
CA HIS A 139 0.58 -14.58 -10.21
C HIS A 139 0.08 -14.03 -11.55
N GLN A 140 -1.23 -14.05 -11.80
CA GLN A 140 -1.79 -13.42 -12.99
C GLN A 140 -1.50 -11.91 -13.06
N ALA A 141 -1.58 -11.22 -11.91
CA ALA A 141 -1.27 -9.80 -11.80
C ALA A 141 0.19 -9.47 -12.16
N SER A 142 1.12 -10.38 -11.86
CA SER A 142 2.54 -10.17 -12.17
C SER A 142 2.88 -10.34 -13.64
N GLN A 143 1.98 -10.92 -14.46
CA GLN A 143 2.23 -11.12 -15.88
C GLN A 143 1.77 -9.93 -16.72
N THR A 144 0.69 -9.25 -16.34
CA THR A 144 0.09 -8.16 -17.11
C THR A 144 -0.63 -7.15 -16.22
N PRO A 145 -0.76 -5.87 -16.64
CA PRO A 145 -1.51 -4.88 -15.87
C PRO A 145 -2.95 -5.32 -15.65
N ILE A 146 -3.50 -5.04 -14.47
CA ILE A 146 -4.90 -5.36 -14.14
C ILE A 146 -5.74 -4.10 -14.23
N ASN A 147 -6.73 -4.12 -15.12
CA ASN A 147 -7.87 -3.20 -15.07
C ASN A 147 -8.86 -3.70 -14.04
N LEU A 148 -8.95 -3.00 -12.91
CA LEU A 148 -9.74 -3.38 -11.75
C LEU A 148 -10.96 -2.48 -11.64
N HIS A 149 -12.13 -3.07 -11.81
CA HIS A 149 -13.43 -2.42 -11.68
C HIS A 149 -13.93 -2.55 -10.25
N LEU A 150 -14.04 -1.42 -9.57
CA LEU A 150 -14.55 -1.26 -8.22
C LEU A 150 -15.97 -0.73 -8.29
N ILE A 151 -16.93 -1.52 -7.82
CA ILE A 151 -18.35 -1.16 -7.84
C ILE A 151 -18.79 -0.82 -6.43
N GLY A 152 -19.35 0.38 -6.30
CA GLY A 152 -19.88 0.89 -5.04
C GLY A 152 -21.36 1.20 -5.14
N ASN A 153 -22.00 1.35 -3.97
CA ASN A 153 -23.41 1.72 -3.90
C ASN A 153 -23.66 3.14 -4.41
N ASN A 154 -22.69 4.04 -4.17
CA ASN A 154 -22.82 5.44 -4.54
C ASN A 154 -22.09 5.74 -5.84
N ASN A 155 -20.93 5.13 -6.05
CA ASN A 155 -20.05 5.44 -7.17
C ASN A 155 -19.18 4.25 -7.55
N ASN A 156 -18.80 4.18 -8.82
CA ASN A 156 -17.86 3.20 -9.34
C ASN A 156 -16.49 3.82 -9.56
N CYS A 157 -15.48 2.97 -9.66
CA CYS A 157 -14.14 3.37 -10.01
C CYS A 157 -13.43 2.26 -10.76
N THR A 158 -12.80 2.59 -11.90
CA THR A 158 -11.86 1.69 -12.55
C THR A 158 -10.46 2.24 -12.34
N ILE A 159 -9.54 1.37 -11.94
CA ILE A 159 -8.12 1.69 -11.82
C ILE A 159 -7.27 0.66 -12.56
N ILE A 160 -6.09 1.08 -13.02
CA ILE A 160 -5.08 0.17 -13.55
C ILE A 160 -4.05 -0.09 -12.46
N VAL A 161 -3.83 -1.36 -12.15
CA VAL A 161 -2.72 -1.81 -11.31
C VAL A 161 -1.60 -2.23 -12.25
N GLU A 162 -0.54 -1.45 -12.24
CA GLU A 162 0.59 -1.63 -13.15
C GLU A 162 1.37 -2.92 -12.86
N GLN A 163 1.69 -3.67 -13.92
CA GLN A 163 2.37 -4.97 -13.83
C GLN A 163 3.70 -4.94 -13.06
N PRO A 164 4.57 -3.93 -13.20
CA PRO A 164 5.82 -3.88 -12.43
C PRO A 164 5.61 -3.91 -10.91
N VAL A 165 4.48 -3.35 -10.43
CA VAL A 165 4.15 -3.34 -9.00
C VAL A 165 3.79 -4.74 -8.53
N SER A 166 2.89 -5.41 -9.25
CA SER A 166 2.46 -6.78 -8.94
C SER A 166 3.61 -7.78 -9.05
N PHE A 167 4.46 -7.63 -10.07
CA PHE A 167 5.62 -8.50 -10.29
C PHE A 167 6.65 -8.40 -9.19
N ALA A 168 7.12 -7.19 -8.87
CA ALA A 168 8.11 -7.03 -7.82
C ALA A 168 7.57 -7.51 -6.46
N PHE A 169 6.29 -7.27 -6.17
CA PHE A 169 5.68 -7.77 -4.94
C PHE A 169 5.62 -9.31 -4.90
N GLU A 170 5.18 -9.97 -5.98
CA GLU A 170 5.10 -11.44 -6.03
C GLU A 170 6.47 -12.09 -5.81
N GLU A 171 7.52 -11.58 -6.49
CA GLU A 171 8.87 -12.14 -6.36
C GLU A 171 9.42 -12.00 -4.93
N ASN A 172 9.17 -10.87 -4.27
CA ASN A 172 9.56 -10.67 -2.88
C ASN A 172 8.74 -11.55 -1.92
N LEU A 173 7.46 -11.76 -2.20
CA LEU A 173 6.62 -12.67 -1.40
C LEU A 173 7.11 -14.10 -1.52
N LYS A 174 7.43 -14.58 -2.74
CA LYS A 174 8.03 -15.90 -2.95
C LYS A 174 9.33 -16.06 -2.19
N ALA A 175 10.23 -15.07 -2.27
CA ALA A 175 11.49 -15.09 -1.53
C ALA A 175 11.27 -15.12 -0.01
N LEU A 176 10.30 -14.37 0.50
CA LEU A 176 9.94 -14.37 1.92
C LEU A 176 9.39 -15.73 2.39
N LEU A 177 8.56 -16.37 1.56
CA LEU A 177 7.98 -17.67 1.85
C LEU A 177 9.00 -18.81 1.74
N ALA A 178 10.02 -18.67 0.90
CA ALA A 178 11.12 -19.64 0.77
C ALA A 178 12.09 -19.64 1.97
N GLN A 179 12.09 -18.59 2.79
CA GLN A 179 12.88 -18.52 4.04
C GLN A 179 12.24 -19.31 5.20
N LYS A 180 11.25 -20.17 4.93
CA LYS A 180 10.61 -21.04 5.92
C LYS A 180 11.47 -22.26 6.25
#